data_AF-A0A0K0DM36-F1
#
_entry.id   AF-A0A0K0DM36-F1
#
_cell.length_a   1.000
_cell.length_b   1.000
_cell.length_c   1.000
_cell.angle_alpha   90.00
_cell.angle_beta   90.00
_cell.angle_gamma   90.00
#
_symmetry.space_group_name_H-M   'P 1'
#
loop_
_entity.id
_entity.type
_entity.pdbx_description
1 polymer ?
#
loop_
_entity_poly.entity_id
_entity_poly.type
_entity_poly.pdbx_seq_one_letter_code
_entity_poly.pdbx_strand_id
1 'polypeptide(L)'
;MHQTCRSCRFEKCLKAGMNRSGVRPRKEISNHRRTFCTKSGLRRNKRFAVVEPMSWEERKQVEEVLTWLVREEMKLGERRRILFCERPVDKVLGQTSNCPYTREDIRPLSFRAFRKSIRTHILLIYEWLQAWPDYQTLGNNDKVSFLRKCVLFHTILDPVYISIQIGYPERFVMQNGGYVSCVEGCEDGWHGEKEISTDVKKS
;
A
#
# COMPACT_ATOMS: atom_id res chain seq x y z
N MET A 1 26.91 26.80 40.07
CA MET A 1 26.29 25.47 39.82
C MET A 1 25.92 25.34 38.36
N HIS A 2 26.78 24.67 37.58
CA HIS A 2 26.52 24.39 36.17
C HIS A 2 25.41 23.35 36.03
N GLN A 3 24.54 23.58 35.05
CA GLN A 3 23.35 22.77 34.79
C GLN A 3 23.71 21.38 34.24
N THR A 4 23.48 20.33 35.04
CA THR A 4 23.88 18.96 34.69
C THR A 4 22.92 18.26 33.70
N CYS A 5 21.65 18.67 33.61
CA CYS A 5 20.65 18.01 32.75
C CYS A 5 20.06 18.94 31.68
N ARG A 6 20.18 18.54 30.41
CA ARG A 6 19.62 19.27 29.25
C ARG A 6 18.09 19.33 29.27
N SER A 7 17.41 18.28 29.76
CA SER A 7 15.95 18.27 29.88
C SER A 7 15.45 19.30 30.89
N CYS A 8 16.00 19.28 32.11
CA CYS A 8 15.62 20.22 33.18
C CYS A 8 15.90 21.69 32.79
N ARG A 9 16.99 21.93 32.05
CA ARG A 9 17.28 23.26 31.46
C ARG A 9 16.19 23.70 30.50
N PHE A 10 15.81 22.82 29.57
CA PHE A 10 14.81 23.11 28.55
C PHE A 10 13.44 23.39 29.17
N GLU A 11 13.01 22.62 30.19
CA GLU A 11 11.78 22.91 30.92
C GLU A 11 11.83 24.27 31.64
N LYS A 12 12.98 24.61 32.25
CA LYS A 12 13.15 25.92 32.89
C LYS A 12 13.02 27.08 31.89
N CYS A 13 13.53 26.91 30.67
CA CYS A 13 13.35 27.87 29.58
C CYS A 13 11.86 28.06 29.23
N LEU A 14 11.08 26.98 29.15
CA LEU A 14 9.65 27.08 28.88
C LEU A 14 8.89 27.75 30.02
N LYS A 15 9.20 27.40 31.29
CA LYS A 15 8.62 28.03 32.48
C LYS A 15 8.95 29.54 32.57
N ALA A 16 10.11 29.95 32.07
CA ALA A 16 10.50 31.35 31.96
C ALA A 16 9.82 32.10 30.79
N GLY A 17 8.86 31.47 30.09
CA GLY A 17 8.11 32.09 29.00
C GLY A 17 8.78 32.06 27.63
N MET A 18 9.84 31.25 27.44
CA MET A 18 10.47 31.13 26.12
C MET A 18 9.54 30.41 25.15
N ASN A 19 9.15 31.10 24.08
CA ASN A 19 8.26 30.55 23.06
C ASN A 19 9.06 29.78 22.00
N ARG A 20 8.79 28.47 21.87
CA ARG A 20 9.40 27.60 20.84
C ARG A 20 9.16 28.13 19.43
N SER A 21 8.00 28.72 19.17
CA SER A 21 7.63 29.32 17.88
C SER A 21 8.42 30.60 17.55
N GLY A 22 9.13 31.18 18.52
CA GLY A 22 10.03 32.32 18.31
C GLY A 22 11.42 31.94 17.78
N VAL A 23 11.77 30.65 17.80
CA VAL A 23 13.04 30.15 17.27
C VAL A 23 12.93 30.07 15.75
N ARG A 24 13.71 30.88 15.04
CA ARG A 24 13.79 30.80 13.58
C ARG A 24 14.48 29.48 13.20
N PRO A 25 13.98 28.74 12.19
CA PRO A 25 14.71 27.60 11.65
C PRO A 25 16.09 28.05 11.19
N ARG A 26 17.08 27.15 11.30
CA ARG A 26 18.43 27.41 10.80
C ARG A 26 18.29 27.84 9.34
N LYS A 27 18.84 29.01 8.99
CA LYS A 27 18.91 29.43 7.58
C LYS A 27 19.75 28.40 6.85
N GLU A 28 19.10 27.54 6.08
CA GLU A 28 19.82 26.65 5.17
C GLU A 28 20.59 27.52 4.18
N ILE A 29 21.88 27.20 4.00
CA ILE A 29 22.66 27.75 2.90
C ILE A 29 21.93 27.30 1.64
N SER A 30 21.41 28.25 0.87
CA SER A 30 20.54 28.00 -0.26
C SER A 30 21.25 27.20 -1.34
N ASN A 31 20.93 25.92 -1.45
CA ASN A 31 20.60 25.37 -2.75
C ASN A 31 19.08 25.51 -2.90
N HIS A 32 18.68 26.49 -3.72
CA HIS A 32 17.31 26.95 -3.87
C HIS A 32 16.32 25.88 -4.32
N ARG A 33 15.44 25.40 -3.43
CA ARG A 33 14.03 25.12 -3.75
C ARG A 33 13.16 25.46 -2.53
N ARG A 34 12.37 26.53 -2.63
CA ARG A 34 11.47 26.98 -1.55
C ARG A 34 10.18 26.16 -1.60
N THR A 35 9.90 25.32 -0.60
CA THR A 35 8.60 24.64 -0.45
C THR A 35 7.62 25.49 0.37
N PHE A 36 6.71 26.19 -0.32
CA PHE A 36 5.64 26.97 0.30
C PHE A 36 4.34 26.14 0.44
N CYS A 37 4.37 25.05 1.19
CA CYS A 37 3.26 24.07 1.24
C CYS A 37 2.20 24.33 2.35
N THR A 38 1.85 25.59 2.67
CA THR A 38 0.69 25.86 3.55
C THR A 38 -0.46 26.45 2.73
N LYS A 39 -1.69 25.98 2.96
CA LYS A 39 -2.91 26.48 2.29
C LYS A 39 -3.09 28.01 2.47
N SER A 40 -2.69 28.54 3.62
CA SER A 40 -2.70 29.98 3.91
C SER A 40 -1.61 30.75 3.17
N GLY A 41 -0.43 30.16 2.97
CA GLY A 41 0.65 30.73 2.16
C GLY A 41 0.32 30.80 0.67
N LEU A 42 -0.31 29.76 0.12
CA LEU A 42 -0.79 29.72 -1.27
C LEU A 42 -1.86 30.79 -1.55
N ARG A 43 -2.79 31.02 -0.61
CA ARG A 43 -3.88 31.98 -0.78
C ARG A 43 -3.44 33.45 -0.79
N ARG A 44 -2.42 33.82 -0.01
CA ARG A 44 -1.96 35.23 0.11
C ARG A 44 -1.07 35.67 -1.05
N ASN A 45 -0.50 34.73 -1.79
CA ASN A 45 0.50 35.03 -2.81
C ASN A 45 0.18 34.29 -4.12
N LYS A 46 -0.90 34.72 -4.79
CA LYS A 46 -1.32 34.17 -6.10
C LYS A 46 -0.22 34.19 -7.17
N ARG A 47 0.79 35.07 -7.04
CA ARG A 47 1.98 35.09 -7.91
C ARG A 47 2.90 33.88 -7.78
N PHE A 48 2.88 33.16 -6.65
CA PHE A 48 3.71 31.98 -6.40
C PHE A 48 2.90 30.68 -6.30
N ALA A 49 1.57 30.79 -6.32
CA ALA A 49 0.62 29.68 -6.40
C ALA A 49 0.25 29.34 -7.85
N VAL A 50 1.12 29.67 -8.80
CA VAL A 50 1.10 29.01 -10.10
C VAL A 50 1.65 27.63 -9.81
N VAL A 51 0.77 26.64 -9.64
CA VAL A 51 1.19 25.27 -9.90
C VAL A 51 1.50 25.30 -11.39
N GLU A 52 2.78 25.43 -11.72
CA GLU A 52 3.21 25.36 -13.11
C GLU A 52 2.58 24.09 -13.68
N PRO A 53 1.90 24.17 -14.84
CA PRO A 53 1.36 22.99 -15.46
C PRO A 53 2.53 22.01 -15.62
N MET A 54 2.35 20.79 -15.10
CA MET A 54 3.35 19.73 -15.16
C MET A 54 4.01 19.72 -16.54
N SER A 55 5.35 19.80 -16.56
CA SER A 55 6.11 19.94 -17.80
C SER A 55 5.87 18.72 -18.69
N TRP A 56 6.14 18.84 -19.99
CA TRP A 56 5.96 17.70 -20.88
C TRP A 56 6.90 16.54 -20.49
N GLU A 57 8.11 16.85 -20.02
CA GLU A 57 9.08 15.86 -19.52
C GLU A 57 8.55 15.15 -18.27
N GLU A 58 8.01 15.90 -17.31
CA GLU A 58 7.43 15.33 -16.09
C GLU A 58 6.23 14.42 -16.40
N ARG A 59 5.35 14.83 -17.33
CA ARG A 59 4.22 13.99 -17.78
C ARG A 59 4.69 12.71 -18.42
N LYS A 60 5.67 12.80 -19.32
CA LYS A 60 6.26 11.63 -19.99
C LYS A 60 6.87 10.67 -18.97
N GLN A 61 7.61 11.19 -17.99
CA GLN A 61 8.19 10.37 -16.93
C GLN A 61 7.11 9.65 -16.11
N VAL A 62 6.02 10.34 -15.75
CA VAL A 62 4.89 9.73 -15.02
C VAL A 62 4.24 8.62 -15.86
N GLU A 63 4.04 8.85 -17.15
CA GLU A 63 3.46 7.87 -18.06
C GLU A 63 4.34 6.63 -18.25
N GLU A 64 5.66 6.81 -18.34
CA GLU A 64 6.64 5.73 -18.40
C GLU A 64 6.62 4.89 -17.11
N VAL A 65 6.61 5.54 -15.94
CA VAL A 65 6.54 4.86 -14.63
C VAL A 65 5.22 4.11 -14.48
N LEU A 66 4.09 4.72 -14.87
CA LEU A 66 2.78 4.07 -14.80
C LEU A 66 2.73 2.83 -15.70
N THR A 67 3.20 2.95 -16.94
CA THR A 67 3.25 1.84 -17.90
C THR A 67 4.10 0.69 -17.35
N TRP A 68 5.23 1.02 -16.73
CA TRP A 68 6.09 0.04 -16.09
C TRP A 68 5.40 -0.64 -14.89
N LEU A 69 4.75 0.13 -14.01
CA LEU A 69 4.01 -0.41 -12.86
C LEU A 69 2.87 -1.35 -13.29
N VAL A 70 2.11 -0.97 -14.33
CA VAL A 70 1.05 -1.81 -14.89
C VAL A 70 1.62 -3.13 -15.40
N ARG A 71 2.77 -3.10 -16.09
CA ARG A 71 3.43 -4.32 -16.57
C ARG A 71 3.83 -5.25 -15.43
N GLU A 72 4.37 -4.72 -14.34
CA GLU A 72 4.74 -5.52 -13.17
C GLU A 72 3.52 -6.09 -12.44
N GLU A 73 2.41 -5.34 -12.37
CA GLU A 73 1.15 -5.85 -11.82
C GLU A 73 0.62 -7.04 -12.64
N MET A 74 0.70 -6.98 -13.98
CA MET A 74 0.28 -8.10 -14.83
C MET A 74 1.13 -9.36 -14.58
N LYS A 75 2.44 -9.21 -14.37
CA LYS A 75 3.33 -10.33 -14.02
C LYS A 75 2.99 -10.92 -12.65
N LEU A 76 2.67 -10.08 -11.67
CA LEU A 76 2.23 -10.54 -10.35
C LEU A 76 0.88 -11.24 -10.43
N GLY A 77 -0.04 -10.76 -11.27
CA GLY A 77 -1.29 -11.44 -11.57
C GLY A 77 -1.08 -12.86 -12.10
N GLU A 78 -0.15 -13.05 -13.04
CA GLU A 78 0.23 -14.38 -13.53
C GLU A 78 0.80 -15.27 -12.41
N ARG A 79 1.72 -14.75 -11.59
CA ARG A 79 2.26 -15.49 -10.42
C ARG A 79 1.17 -15.87 -9.43
N ARG A 80 0.21 -14.98 -9.14
CA ARG A 80 -0.95 -15.28 -8.30
C ARG A 80 -1.76 -16.44 -8.86
N ARG A 81 -1.96 -16.50 -10.19
CA ARG A 81 -2.65 -17.66 -10.81
C ARG A 81 -1.88 -18.96 -10.62
N ILE A 82 -0.58 -18.95 -10.88
CA ILE A 82 0.30 -20.11 -10.69
C ILE A 82 0.24 -20.64 -9.24
N LEU A 83 0.15 -19.73 -8.27
CA LEU A 83 0.18 -20.09 -6.85
C LEU A 83 -1.18 -20.54 -6.30
N PHE A 84 -2.28 -20.01 -6.83
CA PHE A 84 -3.60 -20.13 -6.19
C PHE A 84 -4.68 -20.80 -7.04
N CYS A 85 -4.53 -20.86 -8.37
CA CYS A 85 -5.49 -21.55 -9.23
C CYS A 85 -5.19 -23.06 -9.27
N GLU A 86 -6.22 -23.88 -9.18
CA GLU A 86 -6.11 -25.35 -9.23
C GLU A 86 -6.24 -25.91 -10.66
N ARG A 87 -6.06 -25.05 -11.68
CA ARG A 87 -6.14 -25.45 -13.09
C ARG A 87 -4.85 -26.12 -13.56
N PRO A 88 -4.93 -26.98 -14.59
CA PRO A 88 -3.75 -27.45 -15.30
C PRO A 88 -2.84 -26.30 -15.75
N VAL A 89 -1.52 -26.49 -15.68
CA VAL A 89 -0.51 -25.43 -15.89
C VAL A 89 -0.63 -24.76 -17.26
N ASP A 90 -0.99 -25.52 -18.29
CA ASP A 90 -1.23 -25.03 -19.66
C ASP A 90 -2.37 -23.98 -19.73
N LYS A 91 -3.32 -24.01 -18.79
CA LYS A 91 -4.42 -23.04 -18.70
C LYS A 91 -4.13 -21.86 -17.78
N VAL A 92 -3.02 -21.90 -17.04
CA VAL A 92 -2.62 -20.89 -16.04
C VAL A 92 -1.60 -19.91 -16.62
N LEU A 93 -0.77 -20.39 -17.55
CA LEU A 93 0.24 -19.61 -18.27
C LEU A 93 -0.39 -18.75 -19.37
N GLY A 94 0.04 -17.48 -19.47
CA GLY A 94 -0.43 -16.56 -20.52
C GLY A 94 -0.72 -15.14 -20.02
N GLN A 95 -0.26 -14.12 -20.76
CA GLN A 95 -0.47 -12.70 -20.45
C GLN A 95 -1.83 -12.19 -20.94
N THR A 96 -2.96 -12.68 -20.42
CA THR A 96 -4.24 -12.39 -21.08
C THR A 96 -5.44 -12.15 -20.18
N SER A 97 -5.26 -11.62 -18.97
CA SER A 97 -6.42 -11.05 -18.27
C SER A 97 -6.05 -9.86 -17.41
N ASN A 98 -6.89 -8.83 -17.48
CA ASN A 98 -6.85 -7.69 -16.57
C ASN A 98 -6.96 -8.15 -15.10
N CYS A 99 -7.66 -9.26 -14.85
CA CYS A 99 -7.87 -9.83 -13.53
C CYS A 99 -7.15 -11.18 -13.36
N PRO A 100 -6.47 -11.46 -12.23
CA PRO A 100 -5.86 -12.77 -12.00
C PRO A 100 -6.86 -13.92 -11.92
N TYR A 101 -8.10 -13.70 -11.50
CA TYR A 101 -9.06 -14.79 -11.30
C TYR A 101 -10.23 -14.71 -12.28
N THR A 102 -10.74 -15.86 -12.68
CA THR A 102 -12.06 -15.99 -13.29
C THR A 102 -13.10 -16.39 -12.25
N ARG A 103 -14.39 -16.39 -12.61
CA ARG A 103 -15.48 -16.74 -11.69
C ARG A 103 -15.41 -18.18 -11.21
N GLU A 104 -14.82 -19.05 -12.01
CA GLU A 104 -14.66 -20.47 -11.69
C GLU A 104 -13.40 -20.73 -10.85
N ASP A 105 -12.50 -19.75 -10.72
CA ASP A 105 -11.28 -19.86 -9.90
C ASP A 105 -11.51 -19.45 -8.44
N ILE A 106 -12.55 -18.66 -8.18
CA ILE A 106 -12.85 -18.18 -6.83
C ILE A 106 -13.73 -19.17 -6.08
N ARG A 107 -13.52 -19.25 -4.77
CA ARG A 107 -14.19 -20.20 -3.87
C ARG A 107 -14.53 -19.56 -2.54
N PRO A 108 -15.53 -20.07 -1.79
CA PRO A 108 -15.81 -19.58 -0.44
C PRO A 108 -14.54 -19.56 0.43
N LEU A 109 -14.33 -18.45 1.16
CA LEU A 109 -13.13 -18.22 1.95
C LEU A 109 -12.99 -19.28 3.06
N SER A 110 -11.82 -19.91 3.12
CA SER A 110 -11.33 -20.60 4.31
C SER A 110 -10.21 -19.80 4.94
N PHE A 111 -10.39 -19.40 6.20
CA PHE A 111 -9.37 -18.73 7.01
C PHE A 111 -8.17 -19.63 7.24
N ARG A 112 -8.36 -20.95 7.38
CA ARG A 112 -7.24 -21.90 7.45
C ARG A 112 -6.42 -21.90 6.17
N ALA A 113 -7.07 -21.93 5.00
CA ALA A 113 -6.37 -21.83 3.72
C ALA A 113 -5.67 -20.47 3.55
N PHE A 114 -6.37 -19.39 3.89
CA PHE A 114 -5.82 -18.03 3.82
C PHE A 114 -4.59 -17.85 4.73
N ARG A 115 -4.66 -18.32 5.99
CA ARG A 115 -3.53 -18.29 6.92
C ARG A 115 -2.31 -19.03 6.39
N LYS A 116 -2.51 -20.20 5.75
CA LYS A 116 -1.43 -20.95 5.13
C LYS A 116 -0.78 -20.19 3.96
N SER A 117 -1.55 -19.38 3.23
CA SER A 117 -1.05 -18.56 2.13
C SER A 117 -0.40 -17.23 2.53
N ILE A 118 -0.45 -16.80 3.81
CA ILE A 118 0.10 -15.50 4.25
C ILE A 118 1.56 -15.31 3.83
N ARG A 119 2.41 -16.32 4.01
CA ARG A 119 3.84 -16.23 3.62
C ARG A 119 4.01 -16.01 2.11
N THR A 120 3.17 -16.66 1.32
CA THR A 120 3.13 -16.49 -0.14
C THR A 120 2.69 -15.09 -0.53
N HIS A 121 1.70 -14.50 0.14
CA HIS A 121 1.30 -13.11 -0.08
C HIS A 121 2.42 -12.12 0.26
N ILE A 122 3.11 -12.33 1.39
CA ILE A 122 4.27 -11.50 1.76
C ILE A 122 5.37 -11.61 0.69
N LEU A 123 5.59 -12.80 0.14
CA LEU A 123 6.56 -13.01 -0.95
C LEU A 123 6.17 -12.23 -2.21
N LEU A 124 4.90 -12.25 -2.62
CA LEU A 124 4.43 -11.48 -3.79
C LEU A 124 4.61 -9.97 -3.57
N ILE A 125 4.32 -9.46 -2.38
CA ILE A 125 4.52 -8.04 -2.03
C ILE A 125 6.01 -7.69 -2.01
N TYR A 126 6.85 -8.62 -1.54
CA TYR A 126 8.30 -8.46 -1.62
C TYR A 126 8.77 -8.41 -3.08
N GLU A 127 8.31 -9.29 -3.95
CA GLU A 127 8.62 -9.26 -5.39
C GLU A 127 8.16 -7.94 -6.05
N TRP A 128 6.97 -7.46 -5.70
CA TRP A 128 6.47 -6.16 -6.15
C TRP A 128 7.39 -5.01 -5.74
N LEU A 129 7.86 -4.99 -4.49
CA LEU A 129 8.83 -4.00 -4.01
C LEU A 129 10.19 -4.14 -4.71
N GLN A 130 10.63 -5.36 -4.97
CA GLN A 130 11.90 -5.62 -5.65
C GLN A 130 11.93 -5.08 -7.08
N ALA A 131 10.76 -5.00 -7.72
CA ALA A 131 10.64 -4.44 -9.05
C ALA A 131 10.88 -2.91 -9.03
N TRP A 132 10.54 -2.20 -7.94
CA TRP A 132 10.54 -0.74 -7.91
C TRP A 132 11.89 -0.12 -8.31
N PRO A 133 11.89 0.94 -9.15
CA PRO A 133 13.10 1.68 -9.46
C PRO A 133 13.81 2.13 -8.18
N ASP A 134 15.13 1.97 -8.16
CA ASP A 134 16.01 2.36 -7.06
C ASP A 134 15.74 1.70 -5.69
N TYR A 135 14.81 0.73 -5.57
CA TYR A 135 14.57 0.03 -4.31
C TYR A 135 15.84 -0.64 -3.77
N GLN A 136 16.73 -1.07 -4.67
CA GLN A 136 18.02 -1.66 -4.30
C GLN A 136 18.95 -0.68 -3.59
N THR A 137 18.82 0.62 -3.86
CA THR A 137 19.67 1.67 -3.27
C THR A 137 19.32 1.95 -1.80
N LEU A 138 18.13 1.53 -1.35
CA LEU A 138 17.68 1.70 0.01
C LEU A 138 18.48 0.84 1.00
N GLY A 139 18.70 1.38 2.20
CA GLY A 139 19.28 0.63 3.31
C GLY A 139 18.35 -0.49 3.79
N ASN A 140 18.92 -1.52 4.41
CA ASN A 140 18.16 -2.69 4.87
C ASN A 140 17.05 -2.34 5.87
N ASN A 141 17.30 -1.38 6.78
CA ASN A 141 16.28 -0.93 7.74
C ASN A 141 15.07 -0.28 7.05
N ASP A 142 15.31 0.46 5.96
CA ASP A 142 14.25 1.09 5.19
C ASP A 142 13.49 0.03 4.39
N LYS A 143 14.19 -0.90 3.72
CA LYS A 143 13.58 -2.04 3.01
C LYS A 143 12.64 -2.84 3.92
N VAL A 144 13.07 -3.17 5.14
CA VAL A 144 12.23 -3.85 6.14
C VAL A 144 11.03 -3.00 6.54
N SER A 145 11.22 -1.68 6.70
CA SER A 145 10.14 -0.75 7.06
C SER A 145 9.10 -0.63 5.93
N PHE A 146 9.53 -0.57 4.68
CA PHE A 146 8.65 -0.57 3.50
C PHE A 146 7.88 -1.87 3.40
N LEU A 147 8.56 -3.03 3.47
CA LEU A 147 7.89 -4.33 3.41
C LEU A 147 6.77 -4.45 4.47
N ARG A 148 7.04 -4.09 5.72
CA ARG A 148 6.02 -4.13 6.79
C ARG A 148 4.82 -3.24 6.49
N LYS A 149 5.05 -2.02 6.01
CA LYS A 149 3.97 -1.08 5.66
C LYS A 149 3.17 -1.57 4.46
N CYS A 150 3.85 -2.01 3.40
CA CYS A 150 3.21 -2.53 2.19
C CYS A 150 2.39 -3.78 2.49
N VAL A 151 2.87 -4.70 3.33
CA VAL A 151 2.08 -5.85 3.77
C VAL A 151 0.74 -5.40 4.37
N LEU A 152 0.73 -4.39 5.23
CA LEU A 152 -0.52 -3.87 5.80
C LEU A 152 -1.43 -3.28 4.72
N PHE A 153 -0.92 -2.42 3.84
CA PHE A 153 -1.76 -1.80 2.80
C PHE A 153 -2.30 -2.81 1.78
N HIS A 154 -1.47 -3.74 1.31
CA HIS A 154 -1.87 -4.75 0.32
C HIS A 154 -2.85 -5.78 0.89
N THR A 155 -2.94 -5.96 2.21
CA THR A 155 -4.00 -6.80 2.79
C THR A 155 -5.40 -6.27 2.50
N ILE A 156 -5.54 -4.96 2.26
CA ILE A 156 -6.83 -4.29 2.00
C ILE A 156 -6.95 -3.89 0.52
N LEU A 157 -5.88 -3.33 -0.07
CA LEU A 157 -5.93 -2.82 -1.44
C LEU A 157 -6.05 -3.94 -2.48
N ASP A 158 -5.31 -5.04 -2.33
CA ASP A 158 -5.36 -6.13 -3.32
C ASP A 158 -6.75 -6.76 -3.41
N PRO A 159 -7.42 -7.14 -2.31
CA PRO A 159 -8.76 -7.73 -2.39
C PRO A 159 -9.78 -6.79 -3.01
N VAL A 160 -9.73 -5.50 -2.66
CA VAL A 160 -10.62 -4.48 -3.23
C VAL A 160 -10.40 -4.38 -4.74
N TYR A 161 -9.14 -4.26 -5.16
CA TYR A 161 -8.80 -4.15 -6.58
C TYR A 161 -9.21 -5.40 -7.35
N ILE A 162 -8.89 -6.59 -6.87
CA ILE A 162 -9.27 -7.86 -7.49
C ILE A 162 -10.80 -8.01 -7.57
N SER A 163 -11.53 -7.66 -6.51
CA SER A 163 -13.00 -7.73 -6.50
C SER A 163 -13.62 -6.84 -7.57
N ILE A 164 -13.09 -5.62 -7.74
CA ILE A 164 -13.50 -4.70 -8.80
C ILE A 164 -13.18 -5.28 -10.18
N GLN A 165 -11.98 -5.85 -10.36
CA GLN A 165 -11.54 -6.41 -11.63
C GLN A 165 -12.33 -7.64 -12.07
N ILE A 166 -12.77 -8.49 -11.14
CA ILE A 166 -13.66 -9.64 -11.44
C ILE A 166 -15.04 -9.16 -11.89
N GLY A 167 -15.44 -7.94 -11.52
CA GLY A 167 -16.75 -7.38 -11.86
C GLY A 167 -17.90 -8.07 -11.12
N TYR A 168 -17.68 -8.46 -9.87
CA TYR A 168 -18.68 -9.14 -9.05
C TYR A 168 -18.82 -8.46 -7.68
N PRO A 169 -19.60 -7.36 -7.60
CA PRO A 169 -19.63 -6.46 -6.44
C PRO A 169 -20.22 -7.11 -5.17
N GLU A 170 -20.97 -8.20 -5.34
CA GLU A 170 -21.58 -8.96 -4.25
C GLU A 170 -20.59 -9.86 -3.50
N ARG A 171 -19.35 -10.02 -3.99
CA ARG A 171 -18.31 -10.80 -3.31
C ARG A 171 -17.06 -9.97 -3.10
N PHE A 172 -16.50 -10.11 -1.91
CA PHE A 172 -15.18 -9.60 -1.59
C PHE A 172 -14.16 -10.72 -1.73
N VAL A 173 -13.30 -10.63 -2.74
CA VAL A 173 -12.35 -11.68 -3.14
C VAL A 173 -10.96 -11.36 -2.60
N MET A 174 -10.44 -12.26 -1.78
CA MET A 174 -9.10 -12.21 -1.20
C MET A 174 -8.00 -12.57 -2.22
N GLN A 175 -6.75 -12.28 -1.86
CA GLN A 175 -5.58 -12.44 -2.73
C GLN A 175 -5.25 -13.90 -3.08
N ASN A 176 -5.89 -14.87 -2.44
CA ASN A 176 -5.74 -16.30 -2.74
C ASN A 176 -6.94 -16.89 -3.51
N GLY A 177 -7.85 -16.04 -4.01
CA GLY A 177 -9.09 -16.45 -4.68
C GLY A 177 -10.22 -16.87 -3.74
N GLY A 178 -10.01 -16.83 -2.41
CA GLY A 178 -11.08 -17.05 -1.44
C GLY A 178 -12.01 -15.83 -1.38
N TYR A 179 -13.34 -16.01 -1.39
CA TYR A 179 -14.29 -14.90 -1.32
C TYR A 179 -15.22 -15.00 -0.12
N VAL A 180 -15.67 -13.84 0.36
CA VAL A 180 -16.82 -13.72 1.28
C VAL A 180 -17.95 -12.98 0.58
N SER A 181 -19.19 -13.37 0.87
CA SER A 181 -20.36 -12.65 0.38
C SER A 181 -20.55 -11.33 1.11
N CYS A 182 -20.89 -10.28 0.35
CA CYS A 182 -21.27 -8.97 0.86
C CYS A 182 -22.81 -8.82 0.95
N VAL A 183 -23.58 -9.82 0.52
CA VAL A 183 -25.04 -9.79 0.52
C VAL A 183 -25.56 -10.23 1.88
N GLU A 184 -26.45 -9.43 2.48
CA GLU A 184 -27.09 -9.78 3.76
C GLU A 184 -27.87 -11.12 3.64
N GLY A 185 -27.66 -12.02 4.60
CA GLY A 185 -28.28 -13.35 4.63
C GLY A 185 -27.55 -14.42 3.79
N CYS A 186 -26.51 -14.07 3.03
CA CYS A 186 -25.69 -15.04 2.34
C CYS A 186 -24.49 -15.47 3.21
N GLU A 187 -24.42 -16.77 3.50
CA GLU A 187 -23.40 -17.35 4.38
C GLU A 187 -22.10 -17.76 3.65
N ASP A 188 -22.04 -17.56 2.32
CA ASP A 188 -20.90 -17.96 1.51
C ASP A 188 -19.60 -17.30 1.99
N GLY A 189 -18.62 -18.14 2.34
CA GLY A 189 -17.32 -17.71 2.88
C GLY A 189 -17.33 -17.37 4.37
N TRP A 190 -18.52 -17.29 4.99
CA TRP A 190 -18.71 -17.04 6.42
C TRP A 190 -18.91 -18.32 7.24
N HIS A 191 -19.11 -19.47 6.60
CA HIS A 191 -19.31 -20.76 7.27
C HIS A 191 -18.23 -21.09 8.32
N GLY A 192 -18.62 -21.68 9.45
CA GLY A 192 -17.69 -22.17 10.46
C GLY A 192 -16.69 -23.19 9.93
N GLU A 193 -15.45 -23.12 10.41
CA GLU A 193 -14.39 -24.09 10.19
C GLU A 193 -14.13 -24.89 11.47
N LYS A 194 -13.50 -26.07 11.37
CA LYS A 194 -13.15 -26.91 12.54
C LYS A 194 -12.44 -26.16 13.67
N GLU A 195 -11.67 -25.12 13.33
CA GLU A 195 -10.86 -24.33 14.27
C GLU A 195 -11.48 -22.96 14.62
N ILE A 196 -12.50 -22.51 13.88
CA ILE A 196 -13.04 -21.13 13.98
C ILE A 196 -14.55 -21.18 13.76
N SER A 197 -15.35 -20.83 14.79
CA SER A 197 -16.81 -20.79 14.67
C SER A 197 -17.27 -19.65 13.76
N THR A 198 -18.50 -19.78 13.24
CA THR A 198 -19.16 -18.74 12.43
C THR A 198 -19.22 -17.41 13.17
N ASP A 199 -19.51 -17.41 14.48
CA ASP A 199 -19.65 -16.20 15.29
C ASP A 199 -18.32 -15.43 15.38
N VAL A 200 -17.19 -16.15 15.52
CA VAL A 200 -15.86 -15.54 15.55
C VAL A 200 -15.47 -14.95 14.20
N LYS A 201 -15.97 -15.50 13.09
CA LYS A 201 -15.72 -14.96 11.75
C LYS A 201 -16.51 -13.70 11.46
N LYS A 202 -17.73 -13.59 11.99
CA LYS A 202 -18.66 -12.49 11.73
C LYS A 202 -18.56 -11.34 12.75
N SER A 203 -17.88 -11.56 13.87
CA SER A 203 -17.59 -10.53 14.88
C SER A 203 -16.48 -9.58 14.43
#